data_AF-A0A7Y3ASE8-F1
#
_entry.id   AF-A0A7Y3ASE8-F1
#
_cell.length_a   1.000
_cell.length_b   1.000
_cell.length_c   1.000
_cell.angle_alpha   90.00
_cell.angle_beta   90.00
_cell.angle_gamma   90.00
#
_symmetry.space_group_name_H-M   'P 1'
#
loop_
_entity.id
_entity.type
_entity.pdbx_description
1 polymer ?
#
loop_
_entity_poly.entity_id
_entity_poly.type
_entity_poly.pdbx_seq_one_letter_code
_entity_poly.pdbx_strand_id
1 'polypeptide(L)'
;MKRILNIYSLILLSALLGACASGKKLNKTITTALNPATFGNHFSGIMIYDPISGDTLYQLNSEKYFTPASNTKLFTLYTSLLLLPKDIPALRYCNMNDTLFIEGTGNPSLLHPFLKDSSAIQFLKSYKNISLNLNNYTDSKLGPGWAWEDYDGYYSAERSALPLFGNVVTIYKNDSLDVVPTYFKSKVKLTKNTTNRELDSNSFYFDPSIKDTLEIPFKTDSLVIRALLEAAIGKEISVVSKMPCEEKMILPGIPTDSINKRMMQESDNFLAEQLLVLASSTLSDTLNTEIAIEYILKNRLKELTPSPRWVDGSGLSRYNLFSPESIIYVLNAMYKEFPKERLFNLFAQGGESGTLADWYPGNPHPYIYAKTGTLGNNHNISGYLITKSGKTLIFSFMNNHFTNPASEIKKQMQSIFEWLRDNY
;
A
#
# COMPACT_ATOMS: atom_id res chain seq x y z
N MET A 1 -11.48 33.66 -47.33
CA MET A 1 -10.28 33.03 -46.73
C MET A 1 -9.54 33.90 -45.72
N LYS A 2 -9.09 35.13 -46.01
CA LYS A 2 -8.33 35.98 -45.05
C LYS A 2 -9.06 36.31 -43.72
N ARG A 3 -10.38 36.51 -43.73
CA ARG A 3 -11.17 36.79 -42.50
C ARG A 3 -11.31 35.57 -41.57
N ILE A 4 -11.33 34.35 -42.11
CA ILE A 4 -11.45 33.11 -41.33
C ILE A 4 -10.12 32.80 -40.64
N LEU A 5 -8.99 33.04 -41.32
CA LEU A 5 -7.65 32.87 -40.75
C LEU A 5 -7.41 33.79 -39.54
N ASN A 6 -7.85 35.04 -39.58
CA ASN A 6 -7.73 35.99 -38.46
C ASN A 6 -8.56 35.59 -37.22
N ILE A 7 -9.72 34.94 -37.40
CA ILE A 7 -10.55 34.48 -36.28
C ILE A 7 -9.86 33.30 -35.58
N TYR A 8 -9.32 32.33 -36.32
CA TYR A 8 -8.55 31.23 -35.73
C TYR A 8 -7.29 31.72 -35.04
N SER A 9 -6.57 32.70 -35.61
CA SER A 9 -5.39 33.30 -34.95
C SER A 9 -5.75 34.08 -33.69
N LEU A 10 -6.87 34.81 -33.64
CA LEU A 10 -7.33 35.48 -32.41
C LEU A 10 -7.79 34.48 -31.33
N ILE A 11 -8.47 33.41 -31.72
CA ILE A 11 -8.90 32.35 -30.80
C ILE A 11 -7.67 31.65 -30.21
N LEU A 12 -6.68 31.31 -31.03
CA LEU A 12 -5.43 30.71 -30.60
C LEU A 12 -4.65 31.64 -29.64
N LEU A 13 -4.59 32.93 -29.95
CA LEU A 13 -3.92 33.93 -29.11
C LEU A 13 -4.65 34.14 -27.77
N SER A 14 -5.98 34.12 -27.77
CA SER A 14 -6.80 34.23 -26.55
C SER A 14 -6.68 33.00 -25.65
N ALA A 15 -6.57 31.80 -26.24
CA ALA A 15 -6.32 30.56 -25.51
C ALA A 15 -4.92 30.53 -24.86
N LEU A 16 -3.89 31.03 -25.57
CA LEU A 16 -2.53 31.17 -25.05
C LEU A 16 -2.46 32.18 -23.89
N LEU A 17 -3.16 33.32 -24.00
CA LEU A 17 -3.21 34.32 -22.93
C LEU A 17 -3.96 33.82 -21.68
N GLY A 18 -5.03 33.03 -21.86
CA GLY A 18 -5.78 32.41 -20.76
C GLY A 18 -4.95 31.39 -19.96
N ALA A 19 -4.17 30.54 -20.65
CA ALA A 19 -3.29 29.54 -20.04
C ALA A 19 -2.13 30.19 -19.25
N CYS A 20 -1.51 31.25 -19.76
CA CYS A 20 -0.48 31.97 -19.02
C CYS A 20 -1.04 32.68 -17.76
N ALA A 21 -2.27 33.17 -17.82
CA ALA A 21 -2.92 33.82 -16.68
C ALA A 21 -3.31 32.82 -15.58
N SER A 22 -3.81 31.62 -15.95
CA SER A 22 -4.14 30.56 -14.98
C SER A 22 -2.88 30.01 -14.29
N GLY A 23 -1.79 29.77 -15.02
CA GLY A 23 -0.51 29.35 -14.44
C GLY A 23 0.07 30.37 -13.45
N LYS A 24 0.03 31.68 -13.77
CA LYS A 24 0.45 32.73 -12.84
C LYS A 24 -0.40 32.78 -11.57
N LYS A 25 -1.72 32.54 -11.67
CA LYS A 25 -2.62 32.49 -10.50
C LYS A 25 -2.41 31.22 -9.67
N LEU A 26 -2.15 30.08 -10.29
CA LEU A 26 -1.81 28.83 -9.61
C LEU A 26 -0.53 28.99 -8.80
N ASN A 27 0.53 29.51 -9.43
CA ASN A 27 1.79 29.84 -8.75
C ASN A 27 1.54 30.74 -7.53
N LYS A 28 0.82 31.86 -7.71
CA LYS A 28 0.51 32.78 -6.61
C LYS A 28 -0.27 32.07 -5.48
N THR A 29 -1.25 31.25 -5.81
CA THR A 29 -2.07 30.52 -4.83
C THR A 29 -1.21 29.57 -4.01
N ILE A 30 -0.38 28.75 -4.68
CA ILE A 30 0.50 27.79 -4.01
C ILE A 30 1.57 28.51 -3.19
N THR A 31 2.22 29.55 -3.71
CA THR A 31 3.22 30.33 -2.96
C THR A 31 2.61 31.00 -1.73
N THR A 32 1.38 31.52 -1.83
CA THR A 32 0.68 32.12 -0.68
C THR A 32 0.34 31.07 0.36
N ALA A 33 -0.10 29.87 -0.06
CA ALA A 33 -0.37 28.77 0.83
C ALA A 33 0.90 28.28 1.54
N LEU A 34 2.05 28.27 0.87
CA LEU A 34 3.36 27.84 1.39
C LEU A 34 4.10 28.95 2.19
N ASN A 35 3.38 29.84 2.86
CA ASN A 35 3.96 31.01 3.53
C ASN A 35 5.12 30.63 4.50
N PRO A 36 6.36 31.13 4.27
CA PRO A 36 7.51 30.83 5.12
C PRO A 36 7.34 31.18 6.60
N ALA A 37 6.50 32.17 6.94
CA ALA A 37 6.23 32.56 8.32
C ALA A 37 5.57 31.44 9.16
N THR A 38 4.89 30.49 8.50
CA THR A 38 4.22 29.35 9.15
C THR A 38 5.02 28.05 8.99
N PHE A 39 5.94 27.98 8.02
CA PHE A 39 6.57 26.73 7.58
C PHE A 39 8.10 26.81 7.41
N GLY A 40 8.79 27.73 8.09
CA GLY A 40 10.21 28.04 7.83
C GLY A 40 11.21 26.88 7.87
N ASN A 41 10.93 25.79 8.59
CA ASN A 41 11.78 24.59 8.69
C ASN A 41 11.21 23.36 7.95
N HIS A 42 10.17 23.55 7.14
CA HIS A 42 9.47 22.51 6.40
C HIS A 42 10.13 22.30 5.02
N PHE A 43 10.38 21.05 4.63
CA PHE A 43 10.77 20.71 3.27
C PHE A 43 9.56 20.20 2.47
N SER A 44 9.14 20.97 1.46
CA SER A 44 7.99 20.63 0.61
C SER A 44 8.40 20.34 -0.83
N GLY A 45 7.82 19.30 -1.40
CA GLY A 45 7.92 18.92 -2.80
C GLY A 45 6.52 18.81 -3.39
N ILE A 46 6.29 19.48 -4.52
CA ILE A 46 4.98 19.50 -5.19
C ILE A 46 5.19 19.28 -6.68
N MET A 47 4.36 18.45 -7.28
CA MET A 47 4.21 18.39 -8.73
C MET A 47 2.74 18.20 -9.09
N ILE A 48 2.27 18.96 -10.08
CA ILE A 48 0.92 18.87 -10.64
C ILE A 48 1.04 18.74 -12.15
N TYR A 49 0.38 17.73 -12.71
CA TYR A 49 0.54 17.30 -14.09
C TYR A 49 -0.82 17.06 -14.75
N ASP A 50 -0.98 17.53 -15.99
CA ASP A 50 -2.12 17.21 -16.84
C ASP A 50 -1.75 16.01 -17.74
N PRO A 51 -2.32 14.81 -17.51
CA PRO A 51 -1.97 13.61 -18.25
C PRO A 51 -2.52 13.59 -19.68
N ILE A 52 -3.45 14.48 -20.03
CA ILE A 52 -4.01 14.55 -21.38
C ILE A 52 -3.15 15.44 -22.28
N SER A 53 -2.77 16.63 -21.81
CA SER A 53 -1.87 17.50 -22.59
C SER A 53 -0.40 17.13 -22.46
N GLY A 54 -0.03 16.48 -21.35
CA GLY A 54 1.35 16.18 -21.01
C GLY A 54 2.07 17.33 -20.31
N ASP A 55 1.34 18.38 -19.89
CA ASP A 55 1.93 19.58 -19.30
C ASP A 55 2.14 19.44 -17.78
N THR A 56 3.31 19.89 -17.31
CA THR A 56 3.55 20.16 -15.89
C THR A 56 2.97 21.53 -15.55
N LEU A 57 1.89 21.55 -14.77
CA LEU A 57 1.17 22.76 -14.37
C LEU A 57 1.88 23.50 -13.23
N TYR A 58 2.54 22.76 -12.34
CA TYR A 58 3.31 23.31 -11.23
C TYR A 58 4.39 22.32 -10.79
N GLN A 59 5.54 22.84 -10.39
CA GLN A 59 6.59 22.05 -9.76
C GLN A 59 7.34 22.86 -8.69
N LEU A 60 7.66 22.20 -7.58
CA LEU A 60 8.51 22.70 -6.51
C LEU A 60 9.29 21.52 -5.97
N ASN A 61 10.63 21.58 -5.99
CA ASN A 61 11.51 20.50 -5.53
C ASN A 61 11.11 19.11 -6.09
N SER A 62 10.54 19.06 -7.30
CA SER A 62 9.91 17.85 -7.86
C SER A 62 10.90 16.71 -8.10
N GLU A 63 12.18 17.03 -8.32
CA GLU A 63 13.28 16.09 -8.52
C GLU A 63 14.00 15.72 -7.21
N LYS A 64 13.70 16.38 -6.09
CA LYS A 64 14.38 16.13 -4.81
C LYS A 64 13.81 14.91 -4.12
N TYR A 65 14.64 14.21 -3.36
CA TYR A 65 14.21 13.07 -2.56
C TYR A 65 13.53 13.49 -1.26
N PHE A 66 12.49 12.73 -0.93
CA PHE A 66 11.69 12.81 0.28
C PHE A 66 11.50 11.40 0.85
N THR A 67 11.29 11.31 2.16
CA THR A 67 10.71 10.11 2.75
C THR A 67 9.23 10.04 2.34
N PRO A 68 8.82 9.01 1.56
CA PRO A 68 7.47 8.94 0.98
C PRO A 68 6.39 8.53 1.97
N ALA A 69 6.76 7.91 3.10
CA ALA A 69 5.82 7.18 3.94
C ALA A 69 4.95 6.24 3.06
N SER A 70 3.68 6.03 3.39
CA SER A 70 2.80 5.13 2.61
C SER A 70 2.51 5.51 1.15
N ASN A 71 3.04 6.61 0.61
CA ASN A 71 3.04 6.81 -0.85
C ASN A 71 3.90 5.77 -1.58
N THR A 72 4.83 5.08 -0.90
CA THR A 72 5.53 3.89 -1.45
C THR A 72 4.54 2.84 -1.96
N LYS A 73 3.36 2.70 -1.33
CA LYS A 73 2.34 1.74 -1.74
C LYS A 73 1.80 1.99 -3.16
N LEU A 74 2.02 3.16 -3.76
CA LEU A 74 1.72 3.41 -5.17
C LEU A 74 2.58 2.56 -6.11
N PHE A 75 3.85 2.36 -5.75
CA PHE A 75 4.76 1.50 -6.50
C PHE A 75 4.43 0.03 -6.28
N THR A 76 4.12 -0.36 -5.04
CA THR A 76 3.61 -1.69 -4.71
C THR A 76 2.31 -2.02 -5.44
N LEU A 77 1.37 -1.08 -5.49
CA LEU A 77 0.13 -1.22 -6.25
C LEU A 77 0.43 -1.44 -7.74
N TYR A 78 1.29 -0.61 -8.33
CA TYR A 78 1.66 -0.74 -9.74
C TYR A 78 2.31 -2.10 -10.02
N THR A 79 3.23 -2.56 -9.15
CA THR A 79 3.81 -3.90 -9.22
C THR A 79 2.75 -4.99 -9.16
N SER A 80 1.82 -4.90 -8.21
CA SER A 80 0.74 -5.86 -8.06
C SER A 80 -0.15 -5.94 -9.31
N LEU A 81 -0.58 -4.78 -9.83
CA LEU A 81 -1.45 -4.71 -11.00
C LEU A 81 -0.80 -5.28 -12.28
N LEU A 82 0.53 -5.31 -12.33
CA LEU A 82 1.29 -5.80 -13.48
C LEU A 82 1.68 -7.27 -13.39
N LEU A 83 2.06 -7.73 -12.20
CA LEU A 83 2.63 -9.06 -12.03
C LEU A 83 1.61 -10.08 -11.55
N LEU A 84 0.63 -9.67 -10.74
CA LEU A 84 -0.32 -10.60 -10.18
C LEU A 84 -1.47 -10.88 -11.17
N PRO A 85 -1.89 -12.15 -11.29
CA PRO A 85 -3.08 -12.51 -12.07
C PRO A 85 -4.36 -11.93 -11.45
N LYS A 86 -5.49 -12.10 -12.14
CA LYS A 86 -6.81 -11.64 -11.66
C LYS A 86 -7.11 -12.15 -10.24
N ASP A 87 -6.88 -13.43 -10.01
CA ASP A 87 -7.03 -14.08 -8.71
C ASP A 87 -5.65 -14.52 -8.23
N ILE A 88 -5.25 -14.12 -7.02
CA ILE A 88 -3.88 -14.31 -6.54
C ILE A 88 -3.49 -15.80 -6.45
N PRO A 89 -2.19 -16.14 -6.60
CA PRO A 89 -1.72 -17.50 -6.34
C PRO A 89 -1.76 -17.78 -4.83
N ALA A 90 -2.80 -18.48 -4.36
CA ALA A 90 -3.00 -18.73 -2.94
C ALA A 90 -1.99 -19.71 -2.36
N LEU A 91 -1.64 -20.75 -3.13
CA LEU A 91 -0.64 -21.78 -2.81
C LEU A 91 -0.02 -22.32 -4.10
N ARG A 92 1.20 -22.84 -4.00
CA ARG A 92 1.77 -23.78 -4.97
C ARG A 92 1.65 -25.19 -4.45
N TYR A 93 1.35 -26.17 -5.31
CA TYR A 93 1.18 -27.55 -4.86
C TYR A 93 1.48 -28.60 -5.93
N CYS A 94 1.71 -29.84 -5.49
CA CYS A 94 1.74 -31.02 -6.33
C CYS A 94 1.29 -32.25 -5.53
N ASN A 95 0.84 -33.29 -6.22
CA ASN A 95 0.39 -34.54 -5.61
C ASN A 95 1.37 -35.67 -5.95
N MET A 96 1.89 -36.35 -4.94
CA MET A 96 2.78 -37.50 -5.11
C MET A 96 2.48 -38.55 -4.03
N ASN A 97 2.33 -39.82 -4.43
CA ASN A 97 2.16 -40.95 -3.51
C ASN A 97 1.08 -40.71 -2.42
N ASP A 98 -0.13 -40.28 -2.82
CA ASP A 98 -1.25 -39.95 -1.93
C ASP A 98 -0.97 -38.82 -0.92
N THR A 99 0.05 -38.00 -1.17
CA THR A 99 0.41 -36.83 -0.37
C THR A 99 0.33 -35.56 -1.20
N LEU A 100 -0.37 -34.56 -0.68
CA LEU A 100 -0.37 -33.21 -1.20
C LEU A 100 0.83 -32.46 -0.61
N PHE A 101 1.76 -32.07 -1.46
CA PHE A 101 2.85 -31.17 -1.08
C PHE A 101 2.43 -29.74 -1.42
N ILE A 102 2.57 -28.83 -0.46
CA ILE A 102 2.23 -27.42 -0.61
C ILE A 102 3.41 -26.52 -0.28
N GLU A 103 3.46 -25.38 -0.94
CA GLU A 103 4.46 -24.35 -0.75
C GLU A 103 3.78 -22.98 -0.68
N GLY A 104 4.23 -22.16 0.27
CA GLY A 104 3.73 -20.81 0.46
C GLY A 104 4.10 -19.90 -0.71
N THR A 105 3.24 -18.93 -1.02
CA THR A 105 3.44 -17.95 -2.10
C THR A 105 3.64 -16.53 -1.60
N GLY A 106 3.55 -16.29 -0.29
CA GLY A 106 3.44 -14.95 0.29
C GLY A 106 2.00 -14.40 0.35
N ASN A 107 0.98 -15.22 0.01
CA ASN A 107 -0.43 -14.81 0.00
C ASN A 107 -0.88 -14.22 1.37
N PRO A 108 -1.21 -12.92 1.46
CA PRO A 108 -1.58 -12.30 2.74
C PRO A 108 -3.06 -12.48 3.13
N SER A 109 -3.89 -13.06 2.27
CA SER A 109 -5.35 -13.08 2.46
C SER A 109 -5.86 -14.23 3.31
N LEU A 110 -5.07 -15.31 3.45
CA LEU A 110 -5.49 -16.56 4.08
C LEU A 110 -5.88 -16.33 5.55
N LEU A 111 -7.17 -16.56 5.84
CA LEU A 111 -7.79 -16.34 7.15
C LEU A 111 -7.63 -14.91 7.69
N HIS A 112 -7.30 -13.94 6.85
CA HIS A 112 -7.10 -12.55 7.24
C HIS A 112 -8.39 -11.97 7.86
N PRO A 113 -8.33 -11.21 8.98
CA PRO A 113 -9.51 -10.73 9.69
C PRO A 113 -10.53 -9.98 8.81
N PHE A 114 -10.02 -9.13 7.92
CA PHE A 114 -10.82 -8.41 6.91
C PHE A 114 -11.17 -9.24 5.66
N LEU A 115 -10.16 -9.81 4.96
CA LEU A 115 -10.36 -10.46 3.65
C LEU A 115 -11.05 -11.83 3.74
N LYS A 116 -10.88 -12.52 4.88
CA LYS A 116 -11.53 -13.80 5.21
C LYS A 116 -11.39 -14.89 4.13
N ASP A 117 -10.27 -14.90 3.38
CA ASP A 117 -10.03 -15.95 2.40
C ASP A 117 -9.89 -17.30 3.10
N SER A 118 -10.64 -18.29 2.64
CA SER A 118 -10.59 -19.67 3.12
C SER A 118 -10.37 -20.68 2.00
N SER A 119 -10.07 -20.22 0.78
CA SER A 119 -9.94 -21.05 -0.43
C SER A 119 -8.88 -22.14 -0.23
N ALA A 120 -7.70 -21.77 0.28
CA ALA A 120 -6.65 -22.73 0.61
C ALA A 120 -7.08 -23.70 1.72
N ILE A 121 -7.79 -23.25 2.77
CA ILE A 121 -8.27 -24.14 3.83
C ILE A 121 -9.25 -25.19 3.28
N GLN A 122 -10.18 -24.78 2.42
CA GLN A 122 -11.15 -25.68 1.80
C GLN A 122 -10.46 -26.71 0.91
N PHE A 123 -9.48 -26.27 0.12
CA PHE A 123 -8.66 -27.14 -0.71
C PHE A 123 -7.87 -28.16 0.12
N LEU A 124 -7.20 -27.73 1.18
CA LEU A 124 -6.42 -28.64 2.03
C LEU A 124 -7.28 -29.69 2.73
N LYS A 125 -8.52 -29.34 3.11
CA LYS A 125 -9.44 -30.28 3.78
C LYS A 125 -9.82 -31.49 2.92
N SER A 126 -9.72 -31.43 1.59
CA SER A 126 -10.02 -32.58 0.73
C SER A 126 -8.91 -33.63 0.67
N TYR A 127 -7.72 -33.35 1.21
CA TYR A 127 -6.57 -34.26 1.17
C TYR A 127 -6.32 -34.93 2.51
N LYS A 128 -5.90 -36.21 2.49
CA LYS A 128 -5.63 -36.98 3.71
C LYS A 128 -4.25 -36.66 4.29
N ASN A 129 -3.22 -36.69 3.45
CA ASN A 129 -1.83 -36.45 3.84
C ASN A 129 -1.34 -35.15 3.21
N ILE A 130 -0.76 -34.26 4.02
CA ILE A 130 -0.31 -32.93 3.59
C ILE A 130 1.10 -32.69 4.10
N SER A 131 1.98 -32.22 3.21
CA SER A 131 3.35 -31.79 3.52
C SER A 131 3.57 -30.34 3.15
N LEU A 132 4.09 -29.54 4.08
CA LEU A 132 4.32 -28.12 3.93
C LEU A 132 5.81 -27.79 3.73
N ASN A 133 6.12 -27.03 2.67
CA ASN A 133 7.41 -26.36 2.47
C ASN A 133 7.27 -24.85 2.69
N LEU A 134 8.18 -24.28 3.50
CA LEU A 134 8.28 -22.83 3.75
C LEU A 134 9.69 -22.28 3.48
N ASN A 135 10.62 -23.13 3.03
CA ASN A 135 12.03 -22.78 2.86
C ASN A 135 12.30 -21.97 1.57
N ASN A 136 11.24 -21.63 0.82
CA ASN A 136 11.34 -20.80 -0.37
C ASN A 136 11.35 -19.29 -0.06
N TYR A 137 11.19 -18.88 1.20
CA TYR A 137 11.24 -17.47 1.63
C TYR A 137 12.62 -17.08 2.14
N THR A 138 13.24 -16.06 1.53
CA THR A 138 14.61 -15.62 1.85
C THR A 138 14.71 -14.18 2.35
N ASP A 139 13.58 -13.48 2.46
CA ASP A 139 13.55 -12.14 3.02
C ASP A 139 13.74 -12.13 4.54
N SER A 140 14.13 -10.97 5.06
CA SER A 140 14.03 -10.69 6.49
C SER A 140 12.56 -10.54 6.90
N LYS A 141 12.20 -11.05 8.08
CA LYS A 141 10.83 -10.95 8.62
C LYS A 141 10.36 -9.50 8.82
N LEU A 142 11.28 -8.62 9.22
CA LEU A 142 11.05 -7.17 9.33
C LEU A 142 11.75 -6.43 8.17
N GLY A 143 11.17 -5.32 7.74
CA GLY A 143 11.70 -4.48 6.67
C GLY A 143 12.98 -3.72 7.05
N PRO A 144 13.88 -3.41 6.08
CA PRO A 144 15.06 -2.59 6.35
C PRO A 144 14.67 -1.21 6.90
N GLY A 145 15.28 -0.77 8.00
CA GLY A 145 15.04 0.57 8.56
C GLY A 145 13.68 0.74 9.26
N TRP A 146 12.95 -0.35 9.52
CA TRP A 146 11.85 -0.35 10.48
C TRP A 146 12.40 -0.12 11.89
N ALA A 147 11.69 0.65 12.70
CA ALA A 147 12.12 0.94 14.06
C ALA A 147 11.96 -0.32 14.92
N TRP A 148 12.93 -0.61 15.79
CA TRP A 148 12.91 -1.85 16.58
C TRP A 148 11.80 -1.84 17.62
N GLU A 149 11.42 -0.64 18.07
CA GLU A 149 10.37 -0.39 19.05
C GLU A 149 8.95 -0.56 18.50
N ASP A 150 8.77 -0.63 17.17
CA ASP A 150 7.46 -0.79 16.53
C ASP A 150 6.97 -2.25 16.49
N TYR A 151 7.73 -3.20 17.06
CA TYR A 151 7.55 -4.65 16.85
C TYR A 151 6.20 -5.24 17.30
N ASP A 152 5.47 -4.55 18.17
CA ASP A 152 4.15 -4.94 18.68
C ASP A 152 3.01 -4.06 18.13
N GLY A 153 3.33 -3.12 17.25
CA GLY A 153 2.34 -2.36 16.48
C GLY A 153 1.84 -3.16 15.28
N TYR A 154 0.51 -3.23 15.09
CA TYR A 154 -0.12 -3.97 13.99
C TYR A 154 0.46 -3.66 12.59
N TYR A 155 0.95 -2.43 12.41
CA TYR A 155 1.56 -1.94 11.17
C TYR A 155 2.99 -2.47 10.90
N SER A 156 3.55 -3.26 11.82
CA SER A 156 4.90 -3.85 11.78
C SER A 156 4.84 -5.39 11.84
N ALA A 157 3.75 -5.99 11.34
CA ALA A 157 3.61 -7.45 11.29
C ALA A 157 4.72 -8.10 10.44
N GLU A 158 5.26 -9.22 10.95
CA GLU A 158 6.33 -9.95 10.26
C GLU A 158 5.86 -10.49 8.90
N ARG A 159 6.75 -10.43 7.92
CA ARG A 159 6.59 -11.04 6.60
C ARG A 159 6.92 -12.54 6.67
N SER A 160 6.30 -13.35 5.82
CA SER A 160 6.46 -14.81 5.85
C SER A 160 6.01 -15.49 4.55
N ALA A 161 6.47 -16.73 4.32
CA ALA A 161 6.16 -17.51 3.11
C ALA A 161 4.67 -17.90 3.00
N LEU A 162 4.01 -18.17 4.13
CA LEU A 162 2.59 -18.52 4.19
C LEU A 162 1.96 -17.78 5.37
N PRO A 163 1.52 -16.54 5.16
CA PRO A 163 0.89 -15.75 6.19
C PRO A 163 -0.50 -16.30 6.52
N LEU A 164 -0.87 -16.27 7.81
CA LEU A 164 -2.21 -16.62 8.27
C LEU A 164 -2.72 -15.54 9.22
N PHE A 165 -4.00 -15.20 9.13
CA PHE A 165 -4.63 -14.22 10.02
C PHE A 165 -3.95 -12.84 9.99
N GLY A 166 -3.38 -12.45 8.84
CA GLY A 166 -2.64 -11.18 8.74
C GLY A 166 -1.34 -11.14 9.57
N ASN A 167 -0.86 -12.29 10.05
CA ASN A 167 0.24 -12.42 11.02
C ASN A 167 0.02 -11.61 12.33
N VAL A 168 -1.25 -11.40 12.69
CA VAL A 168 -1.64 -10.75 13.94
C VAL A 168 -2.52 -11.66 14.79
N VAL A 169 -2.49 -11.42 16.10
CA VAL A 169 -3.51 -11.86 17.04
C VAL A 169 -4.51 -10.73 17.18
N THR A 170 -5.76 -10.97 16.79
CA THR A 170 -6.86 -10.04 17.00
C THR A 170 -7.60 -10.39 18.28
N ILE A 171 -7.70 -9.43 19.18
CA ILE A 171 -8.42 -9.53 20.45
C ILE A 171 -9.65 -8.64 20.36
N TYR A 172 -10.84 -9.24 20.36
CA TYR A 172 -12.11 -8.52 20.38
C TYR A 172 -12.62 -8.43 21.81
N LYS A 173 -12.94 -7.19 22.23
CA LYS A 173 -13.55 -6.95 23.53
C LYS A 173 -15.08 -6.99 23.42
N ASN A 174 -15.62 -8.21 23.46
CA ASN A 174 -17.06 -8.46 23.66
C ASN A 174 -17.32 -8.74 25.16
N ASP A 175 -18.53 -9.20 25.51
CA ASP A 175 -18.86 -9.67 26.87
C ASP A 175 -17.86 -10.72 27.39
N SER A 176 -17.25 -11.48 26.48
CA SER A 176 -16.10 -12.35 26.71
C SER A 176 -14.90 -11.95 25.84
N LEU A 177 -13.68 -12.19 26.34
CA LEU A 177 -12.44 -12.02 25.57
C LEU A 177 -12.40 -13.05 24.43
N ASP A 178 -12.50 -12.58 23.18
CA ASP A 178 -12.33 -13.41 22.00
C ASP A 178 -10.96 -13.16 21.38
N VAL A 179 -10.20 -14.23 21.16
CA VAL A 179 -8.80 -14.19 20.70
C VAL A 179 -8.69 -15.04 19.44
N VAL A 180 -8.34 -14.38 18.34
CA VAL A 180 -8.18 -15.00 17.02
C VAL A 180 -6.74 -14.80 16.55
N PRO A 181 -5.99 -15.87 16.19
CA PRO A 181 -6.38 -17.27 16.25
C PRO A 181 -6.39 -17.84 17.68
N THR A 182 -7.29 -18.79 17.93
CA THR A 182 -7.50 -19.42 19.26
C THR A 182 -6.25 -20.12 19.80
N TYR A 183 -5.32 -20.51 18.91
CA TYR A 183 -4.00 -21.02 19.23
C TYR A 183 -3.23 -20.14 20.23
N PHE A 184 -3.41 -18.81 20.18
CA PHE A 184 -2.73 -17.88 21.07
C PHE A 184 -3.52 -17.54 22.34
N LYS A 185 -4.74 -18.05 22.52
CA LYS A 185 -5.60 -17.68 23.66
C LYS A 185 -4.94 -17.89 25.01
N SER A 186 -4.21 -19.00 25.20
CA SER A 186 -3.48 -19.30 26.43
C SER A 186 -2.22 -18.43 26.64
N LYS A 187 -1.78 -17.71 25.61
CA LYS A 187 -0.60 -16.83 25.65
C LYS A 187 -0.95 -15.36 25.85
N VAL A 188 -2.25 -15.03 25.98
CA VAL A 188 -2.72 -13.67 26.26
C VAL A 188 -2.91 -13.48 27.77
N LYS A 189 -2.20 -12.51 28.35
CA LYS A 189 -2.36 -12.09 29.75
C LYS A 189 -3.21 -10.83 29.84
N LEU A 190 -4.24 -10.88 30.67
CA LEU A 190 -5.12 -9.74 30.96
C LEU A 190 -4.47 -8.80 31.98
N THR A 191 -3.50 -8.03 31.53
CA THR A 191 -2.83 -7.01 32.36
C THR A 191 -2.39 -5.86 31.48
N LYS A 192 -2.43 -4.65 32.04
CA LYS A 192 -1.80 -3.50 31.44
C LYS A 192 -0.29 -3.69 31.43
N ASN A 193 0.35 -3.38 30.31
CA ASN A 193 1.80 -3.41 30.14
C ASN A 193 2.25 -2.28 29.19
N THR A 194 3.54 -1.99 29.15
CA THR A 194 4.09 -0.99 28.20
C THR A 194 4.07 -1.46 26.76
N THR A 195 4.11 -2.78 26.54
CA THR A 195 4.05 -3.41 25.21
C THR A 195 2.95 -4.47 25.19
N ASN A 196 2.37 -4.69 24.01
CA ASN A 196 1.30 -5.65 23.78
C ASN A 196 1.83 -7.06 23.49
N ARG A 197 3.12 -7.20 23.18
CA ARG A 197 3.82 -8.49 23.03
C ARG A 197 5.21 -8.42 23.68
N GLU A 198 5.72 -9.55 24.16
CA GLU A 198 7.14 -9.71 24.49
C GLU A 198 8.02 -9.70 23.23
N LEU A 199 9.17 -9.02 23.25
CA LEU A 199 10.03 -8.84 22.06
C LEU A 199 10.40 -10.18 21.36
N ASP A 200 10.80 -11.16 22.14
CA ASP A 200 11.36 -12.43 21.64
C ASP A 200 10.41 -13.62 21.73
N SER A 201 9.17 -13.42 22.17
CA SER A 201 8.20 -14.52 22.27
C SER A 201 6.79 -14.11 21.88
N ASN A 202 5.97 -15.11 21.52
CA ASN A 202 4.54 -14.93 21.30
C ASN A 202 3.78 -14.97 22.64
N SER A 203 4.13 -14.06 23.54
CA SER A 203 3.42 -13.81 24.81
C SER A 203 2.83 -12.41 24.74
N PHE A 204 1.53 -12.29 24.98
CA PHE A 204 0.77 -11.07 24.70
C PHE A 204 0.19 -10.48 25.98
N TYR A 205 0.02 -9.16 25.97
CA TYR A 205 -0.61 -8.39 27.03
C TYR A 205 -1.82 -7.65 26.45
N PHE A 206 -2.93 -7.71 27.16
CA PHE A 206 -4.14 -6.98 26.81
C PHE A 206 -4.61 -6.20 28.04
N ASP A 207 -4.63 -4.87 27.93
CA ASP A 207 -5.18 -3.99 28.95
C ASP A 207 -6.71 -4.16 29.00
N PRO A 208 -7.29 -4.70 30.09
CA PRO A 208 -8.73 -4.95 30.17
C PRO A 208 -9.60 -3.68 30.09
N SER A 209 -9.02 -2.49 30.24
CA SER A 209 -9.72 -1.21 30.10
C SER A 209 -9.95 -0.78 28.65
N ILE A 210 -9.25 -1.39 27.69
CA ILE A 210 -9.46 -1.15 26.25
C ILE A 210 -10.82 -1.72 25.85
N LYS A 211 -11.63 -0.88 25.19
CA LYS A 211 -12.95 -1.25 24.66
C LYS A 211 -12.94 -1.59 23.17
N ASP A 212 -11.86 -1.25 22.48
CA ASP A 212 -11.72 -1.46 21.04
C ASP A 212 -11.05 -2.80 20.72
N THR A 213 -11.12 -3.20 19.46
CA THR A 213 -10.37 -4.34 18.92
C THR A 213 -8.88 -4.02 18.92
N LEU A 214 -8.06 -4.97 19.38
CA LEU A 214 -6.61 -4.84 19.35
C LEU A 214 -6.00 -5.90 18.44
N GLU A 215 -5.16 -5.48 17.49
CA GLU A 215 -4.36 -6.36 16.64
C GLU A 215 -2.90 -6.29 17.07
N ILE A 216 -2.30 -7.44 17.39
CA ILE A 216 -0.93 -7.54 17.88
C ILE A 216 -0.16 -8.50 16.98
N PRO A 217 0.93 -8.07 16.31
CA PRO A 217 1.77 -8.95 15.52
C PRO A 217 2.29 -10.14 16.31
N PHE A 218 2.31 -11.33 15.72
CA PHE A 218 3.02 -12.48 16.26
C PHE A 218 4.29 -12.79 15.48
N LYS A 219 5.30 -13.32 16.16
CA LYS A 219 6.50 -13.88 15.54
C LYS A 219 6.12 -15.13 14.74
N THR A 220 6.50 -15.14 13.49
CA THR A 220 6.24 -16.21 12.53
C THR A 220 7.43 -17.17 12.51
N ASP A 221 7.18 -18.48 12.43
CA ASP A 221 8.16 -19.50 12.09
C ASP A 221 7.44 -20.73 11.54
N SER A 222 8.20 -21.75 11.10
CA SER A 222 7.61 -22.96 10.52
C SER A 222 6.73 -23.74 11.50
N LEU A 223 7.03 -23.70 12.79
CA LEU A 223 6.24 -24.40 13.82
C LEU A 223 4.93 -23.66 14.11
N VAL A 224 4.97 -22.33 14.21
CA VAL A 224 3.78 -21.48 14.39
C VAL A 224 2.87 -21.58 13.18
N ILE A 225 3.41 -21.42 11.97
CA ILE A 225 2.62 -21.50 10.72
C ILE A 225 1.98 -22.88 10.59
N ARG A 226 2.75 -23.96 10.83
CA ARG A 226 2.21 -25.32 10.84
C ARG A 226 1.07 -25.46 11.85
N ALA A 227 1.29 -25.07 13.11
CA ALA A 227 0.28 -25.24 14.16
C ALA A 227 -1.01 -24.45 13.88
N LEU A 228 -0.88 -23.23 13.32
CA LEU A 228 -2.04 -22.44 12.89
C LEU A 228 -2.80 -23.10 11.75
N LEU A 229 -2.09 -23.67 10.77
CA LEU A 229 -2.70 -24.35 9.64
C LEU A 229 -3.38 -25.65 10.09
N GLU A 230 -2.72 -26.46 10.93
CA GLU A 230 -3.28 -27.68 11.54
C GLU A 230 -4.56 -27.36 12.32
N ALA A 231 -4.56 -26.29 13.13
CA ALA A 231 -5.74 -25.85 13.87
C ALA A 231 -6.89 -25.41 12.94
N ALA A 232 -6.58 -24.79 11.79
CA ALA A 232 -7.58 -24.35 10.82
C ALA A 232 -8.19 -25.51 10.00
N ILE A 233 -7.40 -26.53 9.66
CA ILE A 233 -7.85 -27.66 8.85
C ILE A 233 -8.34 -28.86 9.68
N GLY A 234 -7.92 -28.96 10.94
CA GLY A 234 -8.24 -30.07 11.85
C GLY A 234 -7.47 -31.36 11.55
N LYS A 235 -6.25 -31.25 11.02
CA LYS A 235 -5.39 -32.39 10.62
C LYS A 235 -3.92 -32.06 10.86
N GLU A 236 -3.13 -33.09 11.11
CA GLU A 236 -1.67 -32.98 11.20
C GLU A 236 -1.03 -32.73 9.84
N ILE A 237 0.08 -31.98 9.83
CA ILE A 237 0.83 -31.62 8.63
C ILE A 237 2.30 -31.94 8.86
N SER A 238 2.92 -32.69 7.93
CA SER A 238 4.38 -32.85 7.93
C SER A 238 5.08 -31.63 7.33
N VAL A 239 6.29 -31.33 7.80
CA VAL A 239 7.12 -30.27 7.20
C VAL A 239 8.22 -30.92 6.38
N VAL A 240 8.43 -30.44 5.16
CA VAL A 240 9.51 -30.86 4.29
C VAL A 240 10.44 -29.70 4.00
N SER A 241 11.71 -29.98 3.77
CA SER A 241 12.72 -28.95 3.52
C SER A 241 12.70 -28.42 2.07
N LYS A 242 12.07 -29.17 1.16
CA LYS A 242 12.02 -28.93 -0.29
C LYS A 242 10.77 -29.60 -0.87
N MET A 243 10.20 -29.00 -1.92
CA MET A 243 9.17 -29.64 -2.73
C MET A 243 9.75 -30.84 -3.52
N PRO A 244 9.08 -32.01 -3.53
CA PRO A 244 9.58 -33.21 -4.23
C PRO A 244 9.37 -33.16 -5.75
N CYS A 245 8.56 -32.22 -6.23
CA CYS A 245 8.21 -32.01 -7.63
C CYS A 245 8.87 -30.73 -8.17
N GLU A 246 9.23 -30.75 -9.45
CA GLU A 246 9.70 -29.55 -10.17
C GLU A 246 8.52 -28.73 -10.67
N GLU A 247 7.55 -29.37 -11.33
CA GLU A 247 6.33 -28.71 -11.77
C GLU A 247 5.31 -28.60 -10.63
N LYS A 248 4.87 -27.37 -10.37
CA LYS A 248 3.91 -27.03 -9.30
C LYS A 248 2.67 -26.41 -9.92
N MET A 249 1.50 -26.88 -9.52
CA MET A 249 0.23 -26.25 -9.82
C MET A 249 0.01 -25.03 -8.92
N ILE A 250 -0.80 -24.08 -9.38
CA ILE A 250 -1.20 -22.90 -8.61
C ILE A 250 -2.66 -23.07 -8.21
N LEU A 251 -2.93 -22.94 -6.90
CA LEU A 251 -4.29 -22.80 -6.40
C LEU A 251 -4.69 -21.31 -6.49
N PRO A 252 -5.72 -20.93 -7.26
CA PRO A 252 -6.22 -19.57 -7.24
C PRO A 252 -6.87 -19.22 -5.89
N GLY A 253 -6.66 -17.98 -5.44
CA GLY A 253 -7.27 -17.41 -4.25
C GLY A 253 -8.35 -16.39 -4.59
N ILE A 254 -8.44 -15.32 -3.78
CA ILE A 254 -9.38 -14.22 -4.01
C ILE A 254 -8.90 -13.25 -5.10
N PRO A 255 -9.79 -12.37 -5.61
CA PRO A 255 -9.39 -11.36 -6.59
C PRO A 255 -8.33 -10.41 -6.04
N THR A 256 -7.26 -10.19 -6.82
CA THR A 256 -6.14 -9.31 -6.50
C THR A 256 -6.59 -7.89 -6.13
N ASP A 257 -7.60 -7.36 -6.83
CA ASP A 257 -8.14 -6.03 -6.58
C ASP A 257 -8.76 -5.88 -5.18
N SER A 258 -9.25 -6.96 -4.56
CA SER A 258 -9.78 -6.93 -3.19
C SER A 258 -8.68 -6.60 -2.17
N ILE A 259 -7.50 -7.18 -2.38
CA ILE A 259 -6.32 -6.98 -1.53
C ILE A 259 -5.74 -5.59 -1.79
N ASN A 260 -5.57 -5.22 -3.06
CA ASN A 260 -5.09 -3.90 -3.45
C ASN A 260 -5.98 -2.77 -2.91
N LYS A 261 -7.30 -2.93 -2.98
CA LYS A 261 -8.24 -1.93 -2.45
C LYS A 261 -8.07 -1.76 -0.94
N ARG A 262 -8.01 -2.86 -0.17
CA ARG A 262 -7.77 -2.78 1.28
C ARG A 262 -6.41 -2.13 1.58
N MET A 263 -5.34 -2.56 0.91
CA MET A 263 -4.00 -1.99 1.05
C MET A 263 -4.00 -0.47 0.83
N MET A 264 -4.68 -0.02 -0.23
CA MET A 264 -4.66 1.37 -0.66
C MET A 264 -5.56 2.27 0.19
N GLN A 265 -6.81 1.85 0.46
CA GLN A 265 -7.79 2.65 1.18
C GLN A 265 -7.47 2.75 2.68
N GLU A 266 -6.99 1.67 3.28
CA GLU A 266 -6.77 1.55 4.73
C GLU A 266 -5.28 1.69 5.08
N SER A 267 -4.45 1.87 4.05
CA SER A 267 -3.00 2.03 4.18
C SER A 267 -2.31 0.85 4.86
N ASP A 268 -2.83 -0.35 4.67
CA ASP A 268 -2.39 -1.57 5.33
C ASP A 268 -0.93 -1.91 4.97
N ASN A 269 -0.03 -1.83 5.95
CA ASN A 269 1.40 -2.07 5.75
C ASN A 269 1.68 -3.54 5.44
N PHE A 270 1.05 -4.44 6.18
CA PHE A 270 1.26 -5.88 6.04
C PHE A 270 0.88 -6.35 4.64
N LEU A 271 -0.28 -5.91 4.13
CA LEU A 271 -0.69 -6.25 2.77
C LEU A 271 0.31 -5.71 1.73
N ALA A 272 0.84 -4.51 1.91
CA ALA A 272 1.79 -3.93 0.97
C ALA A 272 3.12 -4.69 0.93
N GLU A 273 3.66 -5.06 2.09
CA GLU A 273 4.86 -5.88 2.16
C GLU A 273 4.64 -7.24 1.48
N GLN A 274 3.56 -7.92 1.84
CA GLN A 274 3.30 -9.26 1.34
C GLN A 274 2.89 -9.29 -0.13
N LEU A 275 2.31 -8.22 -0.67
CA LEU A 275 2.04 -8.12 -2.10
C LEU A 275 3.32 -8.11 -2.93
N LEU A 276 4.43 -7.54 -2.44
CA LEU A 276 5.73 -7.63 -3.13
C LEU A 276 6.32 -9.04 -3.03
N VAL A 277 6.23 -9.68 -1.86
CA VAL A 277 6.61 -11.09 -1.68
C VAL A 277 5.81 -11.99 -2.63
N LEU A 278 4.49 -11.79 -2.70
CA LEU A 278 3.59 -12.52 -3.58
C LEU A 278 3.89 -12.27 -5.06
N ALA A 279 4.19 -11.02 -5.44
CA ALA A 279 4.58 -10.68 -6.81
C ALA A 279 5.91 -11.35 -7.20
N SER A 280 6.85 -11.49 -6.27
CA SER A 280 8.10 -12.23 -6.54
C SER A 280 7.86 -13.69 -6.90
N SER A 281 6.79 -14.30 -6.37
CA SER A 281 6.42 -15.66 -6.72
C SER A 281 6.11 -15.81 -8.21
N THR A 282 5.60 -14.78 -8.89
CA THR A 282 5.32 -14.89 -10.34
C THR A 282 6.57 -14.78 -11.21
N LEU A 283 7.72 -14.48 -10.61
CA LEU A 283 9.00 -14.26 -11.28
C LEU A 283 10.05 -15.34 -10.94
N SER A 284 9.92 -15.96 -9.77
CA SER A 284 10.89 -16.90 -9.22
C SER A 284 10.22 -17.96 -8.33
N ASP A 285 10.93 -19.06 -8.08
CA ASP A 285 10.58 -20.01 -7.02
C ASP A 285 10.96 -19.50 -5.62
N THR A 286 11.86 -18.52 -5.56
CA THR A 286 12.27 -17.86 -4.32
C THR A 286 11.39 -16.65 -4.06
N LEU A 287 10.81 -16.59 -2.85
CA LEU A 287 10.05 -15.45 -2.36
C LEU A 287 10.98 -14.42 -1.75
N ASN A 288 11.10 -13.28 -2.42
CA ASN A 288 11.96 -12.18 -2.01
C ASN A 288 11.47 -10.85 -2.61
N THR A 289 11.28 -9.85 -1.76
CA THR A 289 10.76 -8.53 -2.11
C THR A 289 11.65 -7.83 -3.14
N GLU A 290 12.98 -7.97 -3.03
CA GLU A 290 13.94 -7.32 -3.93
C GLU A 290 13.77 -7.80 -5.38
N ILE A 291 13.45 -9.09 -5.59
CA ILE A 291 13.21 -9.65 -6.93
C ILE A 291 12.10 -8.89 -7.65
N ALA A 292 10.99 -8.60 -6.96
CA ALA A 292 9.87 -7.87 -7.54
C ALA A 292 10.21 -6.38 -7.77
N ILE A 293 10.90 -5.75 -6.82
CA ILE A 293 11.35 -4.34 -6.91
C ILE A 293 12.31 -4.16 -8.09
N GLU A 294 13.38 -4.95 -8.16
CA GLU A 294 14.37 -4.89 -9.23
C GLU A 294 13.75 -5.16 -10.59
N TYR A 295 12.85 -6.15 -10.68
CA TYR A 295 12.15 -6.45 -11.93
C TYR A 295 11.35 -5.26 -12.43
N ILE A 296 10.57 -4.61 -11.57
CA ILE A 296 9.73 -3.47 -11.97
C ILE A 296 10.57 -2.24 -12.30
N LEU A 297 11.60 -1.94 -11.50
CA LEU A 297 12.53 -0.84 -11.79
C LEU A 297 13.23 -1.04 -13.13
N LYS A 298 13.71 -2.25 -13.42
CA LYS A 298 14.45 -2.56 -14.65
C LYS A 298 13.56 -2.62 -15.89
N ASN A 299 12.36 -3.18 -15.79
CA ASN A 299 11.54 -3.49 -16.97
C ASN A 299 10.43 -2.47 -17.24
N ARG A 300 9.90 -1.83 -16.19
CA ARG A 300 8.70 -0.98 -16.28
C ARG A 300 8.95 0.47 -15.91
N LEU A 301 9.93 0.74 -15.05
CA LEU A 301 10.26 2.09 -14.56
C LEU A 301 11.69 2.51 -14.92
N LYS A 302 12.27 1.94 -15.99
CA LYS A 302 13.67 2.18 -16.38
C LYS A 302 14.00 3.63 -16.75
N GLU A 303 12.99 4.40 -17.15
CA GLU A 303 13.12 5.81 -17.57
C GLU A 303 12.91 6.79 -16.40
N LEU A 304 12.68 6.26 -15.20
CA LEU A 304 12.45 7.04 -14.00
C LEU A 304 13.76 7.70 -13.54
N THR A 305 13.86 9.02 -13.70
CA THR A 305 15.02 9.81 -13.28
C THR A 305 14.61 10.95 -12.35
N PRO A 306 15.22 11.09 -11.15
CA PRO A 306 16.14 10.13 -10.54
C PRO A 306 15.40 8.85 -10.08
N SER A 307 16.08 7.71 -10.17
CA SER A 307 15.52 6.43 -9.71
C SER A 307 15.31 6.46 -8.19
N PRO A 308 14.15 6.02 -7.66
CA PRO A 308 13.91 6.01 -6.23
C PRO A 308 14.83 5.01 -5.53
N ARG A 309 15.14 5.27 -4.26
CA ARG A 309 15.60 4.22 -3.35
C ARG A 309 14.36 3.56 -2.75
N TRP A 310 14.05 2.35 -3.20
CA TRP A 310 12.87 1.59 -2.77
C TRP A 310 13.30 0.32 -2.05
N VAL A 311 12.94 0.15 -0.77
CA VAL A 311 13.45 -0.95 0.07
C VAL A 311 12.37 -1.76 0.80
N ASP A 312 11.12 -1.32 0.78
CA ASP A 312 9.98 -2.03 1.39
C ASP A 312 8.67 -1.74 0.65
N GLY A 313 7.62 -2.54 0.85
CA GLY A 313 6.35 -2.34 0.15
C GLY A 313 5.47 -1.25 0.75
N SER A 314 5.58 -1.03 2.05
CA SER A 314 4.65 -0.24 2.86
C SER A 314 5.03 1.23 2.96
N GLY A 315 6.31 1.57 2.84
CA GLY A 315 6.83 2.89 3.15
C GLY A 315 7.03 3.15 4.64
N LEU A 316 7.03 2.12 5.49
CA LEU A 316 7.37 2.23 6.91
C LEU A 316 8.87 2.53 7.08
N SER A 317 9.70 1.99 6.19
CA SER A 317 11.13 2.25 6.16
C SER A 317 11.45 3.72 5.89
N ARG A 318 12.23 4.32 6.80
CA ARG A 318 12.83 5.65 6.61
C ARG A 318 13.95 5.67 5.57
N TYR A 319 14.36 4.52 5.04
CA TYR A 319 15.38 4.42 4.00
C TYR A 319 14.84 4.68 2.60
N ASN A 320 13.52 4.60 2.42
CA ASN A 320 12.88 4.94 1.15
C ASN A 320 13.11 6.40 0.79
N LEU A 321 13.49 6.65 -0.47
CA LEU A 321 13.67 7.99 -1.03
C LEU A 321 12.98 8.08 -2.39
N PHE A 322 11.97 8.93 -2.48
CA PHE A 322 11.18 9.15 -3.69
C PHE A 322 11.04 10.64 -3.94
N SER A 323 10.84 11.04 -5.19
CA SER A 323 10.61 12.43 -5.55
C SER A 323 9.14 12.63 -5.97
N PRO A 324 8.59 13.85 -5.90
CA PRO A 324 7.26 14.12 -6.46
C PRO A 324 7.13 13.67 -7.91
N GLU A 325 8.17 13.86 -8.71
CA GLU A 325 8.22 13.40 -10.09
C GLU A 325 8.16 11.87 -10.22
N SER A 326 8.89 11.13 -9.37
CA SER A 326 8.84 9.68 -9.44
C SER A 326 7.47 9.11 -9.08
N ILE A 327 6.77 9.76 -8.13
CA ILE A 327 5.38 9.44 -7.81
C ILE A 327 4.44 9.76 -8.99
N ILE A 328 4.56 10.93 -9.61
CA ILE A 328 3.74 11.32 -10.77
C ILE A 328 3.95 10.35 -11.93
N TYR A 329 5.18 9.92 -12.18
CA TYR A 329 5.51 8.97 -13.23
C TYR A 329 4.70 7.67 -13.09
N VAL A 330 4.71 7.06 -11.88
CA VAL A 330 3.98 5.81 -11.62
C VAL A 330 2.46 6.01 -11.67
N LEU A 331 1.95 7.12 -11.15
CA LEU A 331 0.53 7.46 -11.26
C LEU A 331 0.11 7.64 -12.74
N ASN A 332 0.93 8.32 -13.55
CA ASN A 332 0.66 8.51 -14.98
C ASN A 332 0.70 7.18 -15.74
N ALA A 333 1.65 6.30 -15.42
CA ALA A 333 1.69 4.95 -15.97
C ALA A 333 0.40 4.17 -15.66
N MET A 334 -0.02 4.15 -14.38
CA MET A 334 -1.29 3.52 -14.00
C MET A 334 -2.48 4.11 -14.73
N TYR A 335 -2.55 5.44 -14.83
CA TYR A 335 -3.66 6.14 -15.50
C TYR A 335 -3.76 5.81 -17.00
N LYS A 336 -2.63 5.58 -17.67
CA LYS A 336 -2.57 5.20 -19.09
C LYS A 336 -2.90 3.72 -19.32
N GLU A 337 -2.48 2.86 -18.40
CA GLU A 337 -2.55 1.40 -18.59
C GLU A 337 -3.85 0.78 -18.09
N PHE A 338 -4.51 1.37 -17.10
CA PHE A 338 -5.69 0.80 -16.47
C PHE A 338 -6.94 1.67 -16.67
N PRO A 339 -8.13 1.06 -16.85
CA PRO A 339 -9.38 1.80 -16.94
C PRO A 339 -9.60 2.69 -15.71
N LYS A 340 -9.96 3.96 -15.93
CA LYS A 340 -10.16 4.96 -14.88
C LYS A 340 -11.08 4.47 -13.76
N GLU A 341 -12.21 3.84 -14.11
CA GLU A 341 -13.17 3.31 -13.14
C GLU A 341 -12.55 2.27 -12.21
N ARG A 342 -11.84 1.28 -12.77
CA ARG A 342 -11.13 0.25 -11.99
C ARG A 342 -10.07 0.89 -11.09
N LEU A 343 -9.23 1.76 -11.67
CA LEU A 343 -8.11 2.37 -10.96
C LEU A 343 -8.58 3.24 -9.79
N PHE A 344 -9.57 4.11 -10.00
CA PHE A 344 -10.03 5.06 -8.99
C PHE A 344 -10.70 4.35 -7.81
N ASN A 345 -11.37 3.22 -8.08
CA ASN A 345 -11.98 2.39 -7.04
C ASN A 345 -10.97 1.74 -6.07
N LEU A 346 -9.68 1.70 -6.40
CA LEU A 346 -8.63 1.21 -5.52
C LEU A 346 -8.18 2.27 -4.51
N PHE A 347 -8.32 3.55 -4.82
CA PHE A 347 -7.80 4.64 -3.99
C PHE A 347 -8.78 5.05 -2.88
N ALA A 348 -8.26 5.67 -1.82
CA ALA A 348 -9.09 6.38 -0.85
C ALA A 348 -9.73 7.61 -1.52
N GLN A 349 -10.96 7.93 -1.13
CA GLN A 349 -11.78 8.94 -1.78
C GLN A 349 -12.11 10.07 -0.81
N GLY A 350 -11.81 11.30 -1.21
CA GLY A 350 -11.99 12.50 -0.38
C GLY A 350 -13.44 12.69 0.06
N GLY A 351 -13.67 12.70 1.38
CA GLY A 351 -15.00 12.84 1.98
C GLY A 351 -15.85 11.57 2.00
N GLU A 352 -15.34 10.42 1.55
CA GLU A 352 -16.16 9.22 1.33
C GLU A 352 -15.56 7.93 1.91
N SER A 353 -14.28 7.63 1.67
CA SER A 353 -13.72 6.31 2.06
C SER A 353 -12.23 6.31 2.34
N GLY A 354 -11.81 5.31 3.13
CA GLY A 354 -10.41 5.08 3.52
C GLY A 354 -9.83 6.24 4.33
N THR A 355 -8.51 6.42 4.26
CA THR A 355 -7.77 7.46 5.00
C THR A 355 -8.14 8.91 4.64
N LEU A 356 -9.03 9.12 3.66
CA LEU A 356 -9.52 10.42 3.21
C LEU A 356 -11.01 10.65 3.53
N ALA A 357 -11.67 9.75 4.26
CA ALA A 357 -13.10 9.88 4.58
C ALA A 357 -13.45 11.23 5.24
N ASP A 358 -12.58 11.76 6.11
CA ASP A 358 -12.80 13.04 6.80
C ASP A 358 -12.12 14.25 6.14
N TRP A 359 -11.51 14.08 4.96
CA TRP A 359 -10.70 15.12 4.32
C TRP A 359 -11.02 15.31 2.84
N TYR A 360 -10.87 16.54 2.36
CA TYR A 360 -11.07 16.92 0.95
C TYR A 360 -12.45 16.50 0.38
N PRO A 361 -13.56 16.79 1.07
CA PRO A 361 -14.87 16.36 0.60
C PRO A 361 -15.25 17.04 -0.72
N GLY A 362 -15.78 16.24 -1.64
CA GLY A 362 -16.47 16.74 -2.82
C GLY A 362 -17.98 16.74 -2.60
N ASN A 363 -18.68 17.74 -3.12
CA ASN A 363 -20.15 17.81 -3.06
C ASN A 363 -20.69 17.92 -4.51
N PRO A 364 -21.47 16.95 -5.03
CA PRO A 364 -21.99 15.73 -4.37
C PRO A 364 -21.09 14.48 -4.47
N HIS A 365 -20.01 14.52 -5.25
CA HIS A 365 -19.13 13.37 -5.50
C HIS A 365 -17.67 13.69 -5.16
N PRO A 366 -16.85 12.70 -4.78
CA PRO A 366 -15.42 12.90 -4.53
C PRO A 366 -14.72 13.49 -5.75
N TYR A 367 -13.79 14.40 -5.47
CA TYR A 367 -12.92 14.98 -6.49
C TYR A 367 -11.44 14.63 -6.28
N ILE A 368 -11.10 14.00 -5.15
CA ILE A 368 -9.76 13.50 -4.81
C ILE A 368 -9.80 11.98 -4.68
N TYR A 369 -8.91 11.31 -5.42
CA TYR A 369 -8.65 9.88 -5.34
C TYR A 369 -7.16 9.70 -5.12
N ALA A 370 -6.73 9.47 -3.87
CA ALA A 370 -5.33 9.60 -3.53
C ALA A 370 -4.86 8.63 -2.43
N LYS A 371 -3.55 8.43 -2.38
CA LYS A 371 -2.89 7.74 -1.28
C LYS A 371 -2.29 8.77 -0.34
N THR A 372 -2.55 8.59 0.95
CA THR A 372 -1.87 9.33 2.02
C THR A 372 -0.62 8.58 2.50
N GLY A 373 0.37 9.31 3.01
CA GLY A 373 1.50 8.76 3.74
C GLY A 373 1.80 9.61 4.96
N THR A 374 1.90 9.02 6.14
CA THR A 374 2.23 9.76 7.38
C THR A 374 3.23 8.96 8.20
N LEU A 375 4.28 9.63 8.66
CA LEU A 375 5.24 9.17 9.66
C LEU A 375 5.53 10.36 10.61
N GLY A 376 6.29 10.14 11.67
CA GLY A 376 6.78 11.24 12.49
C GLY A 376 7.49 12.30 11.63
N ASN A 377 6.96 13.53 11.64
CA ASN A 377 7.43 14.69 10.86
C ASN A 377 7.22 14.63 9.33
N ASN A 378 6.41 13.69 8.82
CA ASN A 378 6.15 13.54 7.39
C ASN A 378 4.64 13.40 7.11
N HIS A 379 4.12 14.10 6.09
CA HIS A 379 2.73 13.97 5.64
C HIS A 379 2.59 14.21 4.13
N ASN A 380 2.38 13.14 3.38
CA ASN A 380 2.34 13.17 1.93
C ASN A 380 0.95 12.78 1.42
N ILE A 381 0.57 13.32 0.27
CA ILE A 381 -0.62 12.90 -0.47
C ILE A 381 -0.35 12.97 -1.97
N SER A 382 -0.64 11.87 -2.68
CA SER A 382 -0.44 11.81 -4.13
C SER A 382 -1.54 10.97 -4.77
N GLY A 383 -2.01 11.39 -5.95
CA GLY A 383 -3.11 10.73 -6.63
C GLY A 383 -3.71 11.57 -7.74
N TYR A 384 -5.02 11.43 -7.92
CA TYR A 384 -5.79 12.05 -8.98
C TYR A 384 -6.76 13.10 -8.43
N LEU A 385 -6.89 14.21 -9.13
CA LEU A 385 -7.85 15.28 -8.86
C LEU A 385 -8.76 15.45 -10.06
N ILE A 386 -10.08 15.39 -9.86
CA ILE A 386 -11.08 15.70 -10.89
C ILE A 386 -11.49 17.16 -10.72
N THR A 387 -11.35 17.96 -11.78
CA THR A 387 -11.76 19.36 -11.75
C THR A 387 -13.24 19.53 -12.12
N LYS A 388 -13.82 20.70 -11.84
CA LYS A 388 -15.20 21.04 -12.23
C LYS A 388 -15.39 21.05 -13.74
N SER A 389 -14.34 21.31 -14.51
CA SER A 389 -14.38 21.21 -15.98
C SER A 389 -14.38 19.76 -16.49
N GLY A 390 -14.24 18.77 -15.59
CA GLY A 390 -14.22 17.34 -15.90
C GLY A 390 -12.82 16.79 -16.21
N LYS A 391 -11.78 17.63 -16.18
CA LYS A 391 -10.40 17.20 -16.40
C LYS A 391 -9.90 16.38 -15.20
N THR A 392 -8.99 15.46 -15.47
CA THR A 392 -8.28 14.70 -14.44
C THR A 392 -6.84 15.19 -14.38
N LEU A 393 -6.40 15.66 -13.23
CA LEU A 393 -5.02 16.02 -12.94
C LEU A 393 -4.36 14.93 -12.10
N ILE A 394 -3.05 14.78 -12.25
CA ILE A 394 -2.22 13.95 -11.37
C ILE A 394 -1.41 14.88 -10.48
N PHE A 395 -1.35 14.58 -9.19
CA PHE A 395 -0.62 15.41 -8.24
C PHE A 395 0.21 14.59 -7.25
N SER A 396 1.26 15.22 -6.74
CA SER A 396 2.06 14.70 -5.63
C SER A 396 2.48 15.85 -4.73
N PHE A 397 2.11 15.78 -3.45
CA PHE A 397 2.49 16.71 -2.39
C PHE A 397 3.24 15.94 -1.33
N MET A 398 4.52 16.25 -1.13
CA MET A 398 5.41 15.62 -0.18
C MET A 398 5.91 16.65 0.82
N ASN A 399 5.64 16.44 2.11
CA ASN A 399 5.90 17.39 3.19
C ASN A 399 6.72 16.69 4.26
N ASN A 400 7.95 17.13 4.49
CA ASN A 400 8.93 16.47 5.35
C ASN A 400 9.55 17.45 6.35
N HIS A 401 9.96 16.94 7.51
CA HIS A 401 10.68 17.67 8.56
C HIS A 401 9.89 18.78 9.26
N PHE A 402 8.56 18.82 9.12
CA PHE A 402 7.74 19.76 9.89
C PHE A 402 7.55 19.25 11.33
N THR A 403 7.42 20.18 12.28
CA THR A 403 7.13 19.88 13.70
C THR A 403 5.69 20.22 14.09
N ASN A 404 4.96 20.94 13.24
CA ASN A 404 3.55 21.27 13.40
C ASN A 404 2.63 20.04 13.33
N PRO A 405 1.39 20.13 13.86
CA PRO A 405 0.39 19.09 13.66
C PRO A 405 0.10 18.87 12.16
N ALA A 406 0.04 17.60 11.72
CA ALA A 406 -0.24 17.25 10.31
C ALA A 406 -1.57 17.82 9.79
N SER A 407 -2.53 18.11 10.67
CA SER A 407 -3.80 18.77 10.31
C SER A 407 -3.62 20.17 9.71
N GLU A 408 -2.56 20.90 10.09
CA GLU A 408 -2.26 22.21 9.51
C GLU A 408 -1.81 22.07 8.05
N ILE A 409 -0.95 21.08 7.77
CA ILE A 409 -0.51 20.73 6.41
C ILE A 409 -1.70 20.29 5.55
N LYS A 410 -2.61 19.47 6.10
CA LYS A 410 -3.83 19.04 5.38
C LYS A 410 -4.74 20.20 4.98
N LYS A 411 -5.00 21.14 5.89
CA LYS A 411 -5.82 22.35 5.60
C LYS A 411 -5.21 23.20 4.50
N GLN A 412 -3.88 23.33 4.49
CA GLN A 412 -3.17 24.04 3.45
C GLN A 412 -3.35 23.36 2.08
N MET A 413 -3.10 22.04 2.01
CA MET A 413 -3.29 21.27 0.78
C MET A 413 -4.74 21.33 0.29
N GLN A 414 -5.72 21.32 1.21
CA GLN A 414 -7.14 21.45 0.87
C GLN A 414 -7.41 22.75 0.09
N SER A 415 -6.88 23.89 0.55
CA SER A 415 -7.06 25.17 -0.17
C SER A 415 -6.52 25.14 -1.61
N ILE A 416 -5.41 24.43 -1.83
CA ILE A 416 -4.80 24.27 -3.16
C ILE A 416 -5.65 23.33 -4.02
N PHE A 417 -6.11 22.21 -3.46
CA PHE A 417 -6.97 21.27 -4.17
C PHE A 417 -8.31 21.87 -4.55
N GLU A 418 -8.95 22.64 -3.67
CA GLU A 418 -10.19 23.35 -3.98
C GLU A 418 -9.96 24.39 -5.08
N TRP A 419 -8.85 25.12 -5.04
CA TRP A 419 -8.51 26.07 -6.10
C TRP A 419 -8.34 25.37 -7.46
N LEU A 420 -7.57 24.27 -7.50
CA LEU A 420 -7.38 23.48 -8.73
C LEU A 420 -8.70 22.94 -9.26
N ARG A 421 -9.52 22.37 -8.39
CA ARG A 421 -10.85 21.84 -8.73
C ARG A 421 -11.72 22.93 -9.37
N ASP A 422 -11.69 24.13 -8.83
CA ASP A 422 -12.63 25.19 -9.19
C ASP A 422 -12.17 26.06 -10.38
N ASN A 423 -10.87 26.08 -10.70
CA ASN A 423 -10.30 27.04 -11.66
C ASN A 423 -9.58 26.42 -12.87
N TYR A 424 -9.37 25.09 -12.93
CA TYR A 424 -8.74 24.39 -14.05
C TYR A 424 -9.73 23.46 -14.77
#